data_AF-A0A0C9VYA3-F1
#
_entry.id   AF-A0A0C9VYA3-F1
#
_cell.length_a   1.000
_cell.length_b   1.000
_cell.length_c   1.000
_cell.angle_alpha   90.00
_cell.angle_beta   90.00
_cell.angle_gamma   90.00
#
_symmetry.space_group_name_H-M   'P 1'
#
loop_
_entity.id
_entity.type
_entity.pdbx_description
1 polymer ?
#
loop_
_entity_poly.entity_id
_entity_poly.type
_entity_poly.pdbx_seq_one_letter_code
_entity_poly.pdbx_strand_id
1 'polypeptide(L)'
;MTPPAAPVLPDGYRYTPYYCEENIYLLAASFQLDSSTVQAWEISVVFVSNGSKSVALWNQKLCAGPEHPVIWDYHVILALRPRRATGDDIGDIAWVYDFDSNLAPIPQPWHDYLYATFGGELTQRSLPEQYRRCTIKSLCHRVCP
;
A
#
# COMPACT_ATOMS: atom_id res chain seq x y z
N MET A 1 2.69 7.24 23.82
CA MET A 1 3.77 7.70 22.93
C MET A 1 3.13 8.01 21.59
N THR A 2 3.30 9.21 21.06
CA THR A 2 2.78 9.56 19.72
C THR A 2 3.52 8.70 18.68
N PRO A 3 2.82 8.08 17.72
CA PRO A 3 3.49 7.34 16.65
C PRO A 3 4.43 8.27 15.87
N PRO A 4 5.57 7.78 15.37
CA PRO A 4 6.44 8.58 14.52
C PRO A 4 5.66 9.07 13.29
N ALA A 5 5.99 10.27 12.81
CA ALA A 5 5.49 10.73 11.53
C ALA A 5 6.08 9.86 10.42
N ALA A 6 5.28 9.52 9.41
CA ALA A 6 5.79 8.81 8.26
C ALA A 6 6.79 9.68 7.48
N PRO A 7 7.87 9.10 6.93
CA PRO A 7 8.77 9.81 6.04
C PRO A 7 8.02 10.47 4.87
N VAL A 8 8.46 11.63 4.43
CA VAL A 8 7.94 12.21 3.18
C VAL A 8 8.60 11.52 1.99
N LEU A 9 8.00 11.67 0.81
CA LEU A 9 8.64 11.21 -0.42
C LEU A 9 10.00 11.89 -0.60
N PRO A 10 11.05 11.15 -1.01
CA PRO A 10 12.33 11.74 -1.34
C PRO A 10 12.20 12.74 -2.51
N ASP A 11 13.00 13.81 -2.46
CA ASP A 11 13.10 14.74 -3.58
C ASP A 11 13.54 14.03 -4.86
N GLY A 12 12.86 14.31 -5.98
CA GLY A 12 13.19 13.72 -7.27
C GLY A 12 12.94 12.21 -7.37
N TYR A 13 12.02 11.66 -6.57
CA TYR A 13 11.59 10.27 -6.71
C TYR A 13 11.17 9.97 -8.17
N ARG A 14 11.50 8.76 -8.63
CA ARG A 14 11.20 8.33 -9.99
C ARG A 14 9.84 7.66 -10.04
N TYR A 15 9.11 7.96 -11.10
CA TYR A 15 7.85 7.30 -11.39
C TYR A 15 7.80 6.94 -12.87
N THR A 16 7.62 5.65 -13.15
CA THR A 16 7.36 5.10 -14.46
C THR A 16 5.99 4.39 -14.44
N PRO A 17 4.99 4.84 -15.23
CA PRO A 17 3.69 4.18 -15.29
C PRO A 17 3.82 2.69 -15.64
N TYR A 18 3.00 1.83 -15.02
CA TYR A 18 3.00 0.38 -15.22
C TYR A 18 4.22 -0.39 -14.70
N TYR A 19 5.19 0.28 -14.08
CA TYR A 19 6.34 -0.33 -13.41
C TYR A 19 6.28 -0.09 -11.89
N CYS A 20 5.12 -0.38 -11.29
CA CYS A 20 4.87 -0.13 -9.87
C CYS A 20 5.89 -0.86 -8.97
N GLU A 21 6.35 -2.04 -9.36
CA GLU A 21 7.39 -2.79 -8.68
C GLU A 21 8.74 -2.06 -8.65
N GLU A 22 9.19 -1.45 -9.76
CA GLU A 22 10.44 -0.70 -9.81
C GLU A 22 10.33 0.62 -9.03
N ASN A 23 9.19 1.30 -9.18
CA ASN A 23 8.90 2.53 -8.45
C ASN A 23 8.97 2.32 -6.93
N ILE A 24 8.31 1.27 -6.42
CA ILE A 24 8.32 0.94 -5.00
C ILE A 24 9.67 0.36 -4.56
N TYR A 25 10.36 -0.41 -5.41
CA TYR A 25 11.71 -0.88 -5.12
C TYR A 25 12.69 0.28 -4.88
N LEU A 26 12.68 1.29 -5.75
CA LEU A 26 13.53 2.48 -5.61
C LEU A 26 13.19 3.27 -4.35
N LEU A 27 11.90 3.43 -4.03
CA LEU A 27 11.48 4.07 -2.79
C LEU A 27 11.96 3.29 -1.57
N ALA A 28 11.73 1.97 -1.54
CA ALA A 28 12.16 1.10 -0.45
C ALA A 28 13.68 1.19 -0.25
N ALA A 29 14.47 1.13 -1.33
CA ALA A 29 15.92 1.27 -1.29
C ALA A 29 16.34 2.62 -0.69
N SER A 30 15.67 3.72 -1.06
CA SER A 30 15.95 5.04 -0.50
C SER A 30 15.69 5.10 1.02
N PHE A 31 14.60 4.51 1.49
CA PHE A 31 14.25 4.47 2.92
C PHE A 31 15.15 3.53 3.72
N GLN A 32 15.67 2.46 3.11
CA GLN A 32 16.65 1.57 3.73
C GLN A 32 18.01 2.24 3.96
N LEU A 33 18.35 3.27 3.18
CA LEU A 33 19.57 4.06 3.37
C LEU A 33 19.43 5.14 4.46
N ASP A 34 18.19 5.55 4.78
CA ASP A 34 17.94 6.50 5.86
C ASP A 34 17.89 5.79 7.23
N SER A 35 18.93 6.02 8.03
CA SER A 35 19.06 5.48 9.38
C SER A 35 17.88 5.83 10.30
N SER A 36 17.28 7.01 10.13
CA SER A 36 16.16 7.42 10.98
C SER A 36 14.89 6.63 10.65
N THR A 37 14.62 6.42 9.35
CA THR A 37 13.50 5.63 8.87
C THR A 37 13.63 4.16 9.30
N VAL A 38 14.77 3.50 9.08
CA VAL A 38 14.92 2.07 9.44
C VAL A 38 14.84 1.81 10.95
N GLN A 39 15.22 2.78 11.78
CA GLN A 39 15.10 2.68 13.24
C GLN A 39 13.64 2.80 13.71
N ALA A 40 12.87 3.69 13.09
CA ALA A 40 11.48 3.93 13.46
C ALA A 40 10.50 2.93 12.82
N TRP A 41 10.80 2.43 11.62
CA TRP A 41 9.86 1.71 10.77
C TRP A 41 10.40 0.35 10.32
N GLU A 42 9.48 -0.59 10.19
CA GLU A 42 9.61 -1.80 9.38
C GLU A 42 9.05 -1.49 7.99
N ILE A 43 9.89 -1.63 6.97
CA ILE A 43 9.59 -1.31 5.57
C ILE A 43 9.21 -2.60 4.86
N SER A 44 8.05 -2.62 4.20
CA SER A 44 7.56 -3.79 3.48
C SER A 44 7.09 -3.41 2.08
N VAL A 45 7.51 -4.21 1.09
CA VAL A 45 6.98 -4.15 -0.27
C VAL A 45 5.84 -5.14 -0.37
N VAL A 46 4.65 -4.67 -0.74
CA VAL A 46 3.43 -5.47 -0.74
C VAL A 46 2.92 -5.62 -2.16
N PHE A 47 2.83 -6.87 -2.62
CA PHE A 47 2.20 -7.23 -3.89
C PHE A 47 0.71 -7.50 -3.65
N VAL A 48 -0.14 -6.85 -4.44
CA VAL A 48 -1.58 -7.02 -4.44
C VAL A 48 -1.97 -7.68 -5.76
N SER A 49 -2.49 -8.90 -5.67
CA SER A 49 -3.04 -9.64 -6.82
C SER A 49 -4.05 -10.67 -6.32
N ASN A 50 -4.56 -11.50 -7.21
CA ASN A 50 -5.48 -12.60 -6.92
C ASN A 50 -5.25 -13.77 -7.90
N GLY A 51 -5.96 -14.89 -7.70
CA GLY A 51 -5.79 -16.09 -8.54
C GLY A 51 -6.10 -15.87 -10.02
N SER A 52 -6.96 -14.89 -10.34
CA SER A 52 -7.34 -14.49 -11.69
C SER A 52 -6.42 -13.43 -12.30
N LYS A 53 -5.48 -12.86 -11.54
CA LYS A 53 -4.70 -11.69 -11.94
C LYS A 53 -5.59 -10.58 -12.51
N SER A 54 -6.57 -10.18 -11.74
CA SER A 54 -7.53 -9.13 -12.12
C SER A 54 -8.07 -8.51 -10.85
N VAL A 55 -7.33 -7.68 -10.15
CA VAL A 55 -7.76 -7.05 -8.89
C VAL A 55 -8.29 -5.64 -9.13
N ALA A 56 -9.45 -5.32 -8.55
CA ALA A 56 -10.07 -4.00 -8.67
C ALA A 56 -9.53 -3.02 -7.62
N LEU A 57 -8.98 -1.89 -8.06
CA LEU A 57 -8.48 -0.80 -7.22
C LEU A 57 -9.18 0.52 -7.57
N TRP A 58 -9.88 1.11 -6.62
CA TRP A 58 -10.46 2.44 -6.70
C TRP A 58 -9.42 3.53 -6.44
N ASN A 59 -9.76 4.77 -6.81
CA ASN A 59 -8.92 5.95 -6.59
C ASN A 59 -7.51 5.82 -7.18
N GLN A 60 -7.40 5.27 -8.39
CA GLN A 60 -6.14 5.12 -9.12
C GLN A 60 -6.07 6.13 -10.27
N LYS A 61 -4.88 6.61 -10.62
CA LYS A 61 -4.63 7.63 -11.66
C LYS A 61 -5.25 7.31 -13.02
N LEU A 62 -5.33 6.02 -13.36
CA LEU A 62 -5.88 5.54 -14.62
C LEU A 62 -7.42 5.37 -14.59
N CYS A 63 -8.09 5.67 -13.48
CA CYS A 63 -9.54 5.50 -13.38
C CYS A 63 -10.29 6.41 -14.37
N ALA A 64 -11.34 5.90 -14.99
CA ALA A 64 -12.24 6.69 -15.83
C ALA A 64 -13.13 7.66 -15.03
N GLY A 65 -13.19 7.47 -13.70
CA GLY A 65 -13.96 8.29 -12.75
C GLY A 65 -13.90 7.68 -11.35
N PRO A 66 -14.35 8.41 -10.31
CA PRO A 66 -14.20 8.00 -8.91
C PRO A 66 -14.90 6.68 -8.57
N GLU A 67 -16.01 6.37 -9.25
CA GLU A 67 -16.78 5.14 -9.05
C GLU A 67 -16.20 3.93 -9.82
N HIS A 68 -15.26 4.17 -10.74
CA HIS A 68 -14.73 3.15 -11.65
C HIS A 68 -13.35 2.65 -11.19
N PRO A 69 -13.24 1.42 -10.67
CA PRO A 69 -11.95 0.87 -10.32
C PRO A 69 -11.12 0.60 -11.57
N VAL A 70 -9.80 0.67 -11.41
CA VAL A 70 -8.84 0.15 -12.38
C VAL A 70 -8.64 -1.33 -12.08
N ILE A 71 -8.70 -2.17 -13.10
CA ILE A 71 -8.43 -3.61 -12.99
C ILE A 71 -6.96 -3.84 -13.31
N TRP A 72 -6.21 -4.28 -12.30
CA TRP A 72 -4.79 -4.60 -12.41
C TRP A 72 -4.59 -6.11 -12.42
N ASP A 73 -3.58 -6.59 -13.16
CA ASP A 73 -3.13 -7.97 -13.00
C ASP A 73 -2.37 -8.19 -11.69
N TYR A 74 -1.57 -7.20 -11.31
CA TYR A 74 -1.06 -6.98 -9.96
C TYR A 74 -0.79 -5.49 -9.74
N HIS A 75 -0.67 -5.10 -8.47
CA HIS A 75 -0.18 -3.77 -8.09
C HIS A 75 0.81 -3.87 -6.93
N VAL A 76 1.75 -2.93 -6.82
CA VAL A 76 2.76 -2.91 -5.76
C VAL A 76 2.70 -1.61 -4.98
N ILE A 77 2.70 -1.73 -3.65
CA ILE A 77 2.71 -0.60 -2.72
C ILE A 77 3.83 -0.77 -1.69
N LEU A 78 4.27 0.34 -1.09
CA LEU A 78 5.11 0.30 0.10
C LEU A 78 4.23 0.42 1.35
N ALA A 79 4.44 -0.44 2.34
CA ALA A 79 3.84 -0.33 3.66
C ALA A 79 4.92 -0.05 4.72
N LEU A 80 4.66 0.92 5.60
CA LEU A 80 5.48 1.20 6.77
C LEU A 80 4.72 0.87 8.04
N ARG A 81 5.33 0.03 8.88
CA ARG A 81 4.83 -0.36 10.19
C ARG A 81 5.75 0.17 11.29
N PRO A 82 5.29 0.85 12.34
CA PRO A 82 6.21 1.30 13.39
C PRO A 82 6.88 0.10 14.05
N ARG A 83 8.21 0.10 14.10
CA ARG A 83 9.01 -1.06 14.54
C ARG A 83 8.76 -1.45 16.00
N ARG A 84 8.45 -0.46 16.85
CA ARG A 84 8.19 -0.65 18.29
C ARG A 84 6.72 -0.88 18.62
N ALA A 85 5.84 -0.93 17.62
CA ALA A 85 4.43 -1.16 17.87
C ALA A 85 4.15 -2.64 18.12
N THR A 86 3.43 -2.90 19.21
CA THR A 86 2.98 -4.22 19.66
C THR A 86 1.48 -4.16 19.92
N GLY A 87 0.74 -5.21 19.55
CA GLY A 87 -0.72 -5.26 19.74
C GLY A 87 -1.50 -4.98 18.46
N ASP A 88 -2.82 -4.97 18.56
CA ASP A 88 -3.73 -4.97 17.41
C ASP A 88 -3.84 -3.60 16.69
N ASP A 89 -3.48 -2.51 17.37
CA ASP A 89 -3.60 -1.12 16.87
C ASP A 89 -2.51 -0.74 15.84
N ILE A 90 -1.69 -1.70 15.40
CA ILE A 90 -0.65 -1.49 14.39
C ILE A 90 -1.22 -0.88 13.10
N GLY A 91 -2.42 -1.30 12.70
CA GLY A 91 -3.09 -0.79 11.50
C GLY A 91 -3.42 0.70 11.58
N ASP A 92 -3.65 1.23 12.78
CA ASP A 92 -4.03 2.63 13.00
C ASP A 92 -2.84 3.59 12.84
N ILE A 93 -1.63 3.06 12.85
CA ILE A 93 -0.38 3.83 12.82
C ILE A 93 0.54 3.42 11.67
N ALA A 94 0.10 2.50 10.83
CA ALA A 94 0.81 2.10 9.61
C ALA A 94 0.48 3.04 8.44
N TRP A 95 1.41 3.12 7.49
CA TRP A 95 1.33 4.02 6.35
C TRP A 95 1.55 3.31 5.02
N VAL A 96 0.94 3.83 3.95
CA VAL A 96 1.04 3.30 2.60
C VAL A 96 1.54 4.37 1.64
N TYR A 97 2.44 3.94 0.75
CA TYR A 97 2.86 4.71 -0.42
C TYR A 97 2.44 3.95 -1.66
N ASP A 98 1.61 4.61 -2.46
CA ASP A 98 1.13 4.13 -3.74
C ASP A 98 1.26 5.28 -4.73
N PHE A 99 2.19 5.16 -5.68
CA PHE A 99 2.42 6.20 -6.69
C PHE A 99 1.33 6.25 -7.75
N ASP A 100 0.48 5.24 -7.85
CA ASP A 100 -0.63 5.19 -8.80
C ASP A 100 -1.96 5.60 -8.15
N SER A 101 -1.97 5.93 -6.86
CA SER A 101 -3.15 6.47 -6.17
C SER A 101 -3.43 7.94 -6.50
N ASN A 102 -4.71 8.29 -6.53
CA ASN A 102 -5.21 9.67 -6.53
C ASN A 102 -5.42 10.24 -5.12
N LEU A 103 -5.21 9.43 -4.08
CA LEU A 103 -5.34 9.89 -2.70
C LEU A 103 -4.18 10.82 -2.35
N ALA A 104 -4.50 12.00 -1.84
CA ALA A 104 -3.53 13.02 -1.46
C ALA A 104 -3.76 13.48 -0.03
N PRO A 105 -2.70 13.77 0.74
CA PRO A 105 -1.27 13.70 0.36
C PRO A 105 -0.68 12.26 0.42
N ILE A 106 0.44 11.99 -0.25
CA ILE A 106 1.19 10.73 -0.04
C ILE A 106 2.21 10.96 1.09
N PRO A 107 2.36 10.03 2.07
CA PRO A 107 1.68 8.74 2.23
C PRO A 107 0.27 8.85 2.86
N GLN A 108 -0.48 7.75 2.79
CA GLN A 108 -1.81 7.61 3.38
C GLN A 108 -1.78 6.67 4.60
N PRO A 109 -2.59 6.91 5.65
CA PRO A 109 -2.81 5.94 6.71
C PRO A 109 -3.32 4.60 6.14
N TRP A 110 -2.88 3.49 6.71
CA TRP A 110 -3.17 2.15 6.19
C TRP A 110 -4.67 1.86 6.06
N HIS A 111 -5.46 2.14 7.10
CA HIS A 111 -6.91 1.89 7.08
C HIS A 111 -7.62 2.74 6.03
N ASP A 112 -7.29 4.03 5.96
CA ASP A 112 -7.89 4.97 5.00
C ASP A 112 -7.58 4.55 3.56
N TYR A 113 -6.31 4.21 3.29
CA TYR A 113 -5.89 3.72 1.99
C TYR A 113 -6.62 2.43 1.60
N LEU A 114 -6.68 1.44 2.51
CA LEU A 114 -7.34 0.18 2.23
C LEU A 114 -8.83 0.36 1.94
N TYR A 115 -9.52 1.17 2.75
CA TYR A 115 -10.94 1.44 2.58
C TYR A 115 -11.20 2.19 1.27
N ALA A 116 -10.44 3.23 0.97
CA ALA A 116 -10.63 4.01 -0.24
C ALA A 116 -10.22 3.26 -1.53
N THR A 117 -9.24 2.36 -1.46
CA THR A 117 -8.71 1.66 -2.64
C THR A 117 -9.41 0.33 -2.90
N PHE A 118 -9.79 -0.41 -1.87
CA PHE A 118 -10.40 -1.74 -2.02
C PHE A 118 -11.84 -1.81 -1.51
N GLY A 119 -12.36 -0.73 -0.92
CA GLY A 119 -13.65 -0.75 -0.24
C GLY A 119 -13.62 -1.56 1.06
N GLY A 120 -14.74 -1.52 1.78
CA GLY A 120 -14.98 -2.38 2.94
C GLY A 120 -15.35 -3.82 2.55
N GLU A 121 -15.62 -4.65 3.56
CA GLU A 121 -16.04 -6.04 3.34
C GLU A 121 -17.26 -6.17 2.43
N LEU A 122 -18.22 -5.25 2.55
CA LEU A 122 -19.44 -5.28 1.74
C LEU A 122 -19.13 -5.09 0.24
N THR A 123 -18.24 -4.15 -0.10
CA THR A 123 -17.78 -3.94 -1.48
C THR A 123 -17.05 -5.17 -2.01
N GLN A 124 -16.17 -5.77 -1.20
CA GLN A 124 -15.48 -6.99 -1.61
C GLN A 124 -16.45 -8.16 -1.81
N ARG A 125 -17.50 -8.28 -1.00
CA ARG A 125 -18.53 -9.32 -1.16
C ARG A 125 -19.43 -9.08 -2.37
N SER A 126 -19.69 -7.84 -2.75
CA SER A 126 -20.52 -7.50 -3.92
C SER A 126 -19.76 -7.60 -5.24
N LEU A 127 -18.43 -7.45 -5.24
CA LEU A 127 -17.60 -7.68 -6.42
C LEU A 127 -17.69 -9.13 -6.90
N PRO A 128 -17.70 -9.37 -8.23
CA PRO A 128 -17.39 -10.68 -8.80
C PRO A 128 -16.08 -11.23 -8.24
N GLU A 129 -16.04 -12.53 -7.96
CA GLU A 129 -14.92 -13.16 -7.26
C GLU A 129 -13.58 -12.92 -7.95
N GLN A 130 -13.56 -12.92 -9.29
CA GLN A 130 -12.35 -12.70 -10.06
C GLN A 130 -11.76 -11.30 -9.88
N TYR A 131 -12.50 -10.33 -9.32
CA TYR A 131 -12.06 -8.95 -9.11
C TYR A 131 -11.65 -8.63 -7.67
N ARG A 132 -11.91 -9.55 -6.75
CA ARG A 132 -11.59 -9.37 -5.33
C ARG A 132 -10.09 -9.45 -5.12
N ARG A 133 -9.56 -8.63 -4.23
CA ARG A 133 -8.16 -8.78 -3.80
C ARG A 133 -7.98 -10.11 -3.07
N CYS A 134 -6.78 -10.69 -3.13
CA CYS A 134 -6.41 -11.67 -2.11
C CYS A 134 -6.53 -11.02 -0.73
N THR A 135 -6.90 -11.81 0.29
CA THR A 135 -6.86 -11.34 1.67
C THR A 135 -5.45 -10.82 1.94
N ILE A 136 -5.30 -9.50 2.09
CA ILE A 136 -4.10 -8.90 2.67
C ILE A 136 -4.15 -9.33 4.13
N LYS A 137 -3.70 -10.55 4.42
CA LYS A 137 -3.46 -10.94 5.80
C LYS A 137 -2.42 -9.96 6.29
N SER A 138 -2.82 -9.21 7.33
CA SER A 138 -2.01 -8.27 8.08
C SER A 138 -0.53 -8.68 8.07
N LEU A 139 0.35 -7.69 7.88
CA LEU A 139 1.81 -7.77 7.98
C LEU A 139 2.34 -8.35 9.33
N CYS A 140 1.48 -8.86 10.20
CA CYS A 140 1.81 -9.82 11.24
C CYS A 140 1.57 -11.24 10.73
N HIS A 141 2.52 -11.81 9.99
CA HIS A 141 3.11 -13.13 10.25
C HIS A 141 4.19 -13.36 9.20
N ARG A 142 5.43 -13.34 9.68
CA ARG A 142 6.68 -13.75 9.01
C ARG A 142 6.45 -14.66 7.80
N VAL A 143 6.91 -14.21 6.64
CA VAL A 143 7.30 -15.12 5.56
C VAL A 143 8.79 -14.91 5.33
N CYS A 144 9.57 -15.81 5.91
CA CYS A 144 10.97 -16.07 5.57
C CYS A 144 11.23 -17.55 5.85
N PRO A 145 12.08 -18.17 5.04
CA PRO A 145 11.75 -18.86 3.79
C PRO A 145 10.92 -20.14 3.97
#